data_AF-A0A150GBH3-F1
#
_entry.id   AF-A0A150GBH3-F1
#
_cell.length_a   1.000
_cell.length_b   1.000
_cell.length_c   1.000
_cell.angle_alpha   90.00
_cell.angle_beta   90.00
_cell.angle_gamma   90.00
#
_symmetry.space_group_name_H-M   'P 1'
#
loop_
_entity.id
_entity.type
_entity.pdbx_description
1 polymer ?
#
loop_
_entity_poly.entity_id
_entity_poly.type
_entity_poly.pdbx_seq_one_letter_code
_entity_poly.pdbx_strand_id
1 'polypeptide(L)'
;MPSLKLNGVIKKAPELDEPGAADLANQLLALGVAGQDASPAWAAALGAFYTSNVANITTGPPDMLGKRQAFPAIRRMALAQLVKAWLTRMQRQLDPGLEPVLQQLFRELYEAHRLAALRKGIMEYFHISKAGGTSWCHAAKNNGCRAQVYDSAFICQISQFDDRVRWLNGTFHAKRTGRGVRWGSWGRVKRSTQYATCAARHDFAARMGYQYFSNEYALHEGFDDPAAVGPCHQFFNVVLIRDPLKRMLSHLKFVTMQMKYDYRNNTLFHATFSGTDSAFWEQFGPVLVDNYMLRGMLGEKVYHAPIGSIGPQQVAHGRALLQQYDLVVDLEAGHDVADDVTTAGVGWPHTLREIHDKDSAKAARMLNLTYEDYLPRDLDRLYAKQGPDTEFYQFGRLLVRLDALLFSAVRALGVRPLAAYDMEALRSGGPKAIRCGLLRRGPRLPGSADDAWQPNEFADRRSYEES
;
A
#
# COMPACT_ATOMS: atom_id res chain seq x y z
N MET A 1 18.88 8.86 15.55
CA MET A 1 18.43 7.94 14.50
C MET A 1 18.57 8.65 13.16
N PRO A 2 19.31 8.10 12.18
CA PRO A 2 19.39 8.66 10.85
C PRO A 2 18.00 8.93 10.27
N SER A 3 17.87 10.03 9.53
CA SER A 3 16.61 10.52 9.01
C SER A 3 16.77 10.99 7.57
N LEU A 4 15.76 10.72 6.74
CA LEU A 4 15.67 11.24 5.38
C LEU A 4 15.18 12.69 5.41
N LYS A 5 15.93 13.61 4.82
CA LYS A 5 15.51 15.00 4.61
C LYS A 5 15.00 15.16 3.18
N LEU A 6 13.68 15.23 3.00
CA LEU A 6 13.07 15.57 1.72
C LEU A 6 12.44 16.97 1.81
N ASN A 7 12.93 17.91 1.00
CA ASN A 7 12.46 19.30 0.95
C ASN A 7 12.34 19.96 2.34
N GLY A 8 13.32 19.73 3.21
CA GLY A 8 13.33 20.29 4.57
C GLY A 8 12.62 19.46 5.63
N VAL A 9 11.82 18.46 5.24
CA VAL A 9 11.14 17.56 6.18
C VAL A 9 12.06 16.39 6.54
N ILE A 10 12.37 16.28 7.84
CA ILE A 10 13.17 15.19 8.40
C ILE A 10 12.23 14.05 8.79
N LYS A 11 12.47 12.86 8.26
CA LYS A 11 11.69 11.65 8.55
C LYS A 11 12.58 10.49 8.94
N LYS A 12 12.19 9.80 10.00
CA LYS A 12 12.80 8.52 10.31
C LYS A 12 12.55 7.56 9.14
N ALA A 13 13.61 6.92 8.70
CA ALA A 13 13.58 5.87 7.71
C ALA A 13 14.29 4.67 8.33
N PRO A 14 13.55 3.63 8.79
CA PRO A 14 14.15 2.51 9.50
C PRO A 14 15.27 1.82 8.73
N GLU A 15 15.22 1.83 7.39
CA GLU A 15 16.31 1.30 6.55
C GLU A 15 17.63 2.03 6.69
N LEU A 16 17.64 3.28 7.14
CA LEU A 16 18.88 4.01 7.39
C LEU A 16 19.48 3.71 8.76
N ASP A 17 18.70 3.12 9.68
CA ASP A 17 19.22 2.66 10.98
C ASP A 17 20.09 1.40 10.82
N GLU A 18 20.03 0.74 9.65
CA GLU A 18 20.85 -0.43 9.32
C GLU A 18 22.33 -0.05 9.09
N PRO A 19 23.29 -0.89 9.56
CA PRO A 19 24.72 -0.59 9.42
C PRO A 19 25.14 -0.27 7.98
N GLY A 20 25.76 0.91 7.78
CA GLY A 20 26.25 1.38 6.49
C GLY A 20 25.19 1.94 5.53
N ALA A 21 23.90 1.85 5.84
CA ALA A 21 22.83 2.28 4.94
C ALA A 21 22.78 3.82 4.80
N ALA A 22 22.92 4.54 5.91
CA ALA A 22 23.03 6.00 5.89
C ALA A 22 24.28 6.48 5.14
N ASP A 23 25.42 5.80 5.33
CA ASP A 23 26.68 6.13 4.65
C ASP A 23 26.56 5.90 3.15
N LEU A 24 25.99 4.76 2.73
CA LEU A 24 25.70 4.50 1.33
C LEU A 24 24.78 5.57 0.75
N ALA A 25 23.70 5.93 1.47
CA ALA A 25 22.77 6.94 0.98
C ALA A 25 23.46 8.29 0.74
N ASN A 26 24.29 8.73 1.69
CA ASN A 26 25.08 9.95 1.57
C ASN A 26 26.11 9.85 0.43
N GLN A 27 26.77 8.71 0.27
CA GLN A 27 27.72 8.46 -0.81
C GLN A 27 27.04 8.52 -2.18
N LEU A 28 25.89 7.89 -2.34
CA LEU A 28 25.10 7.95 -3.57
C LEU A 28 24.69 9.39 -3.89
N LEU A 29 24.21 10.15 -2.90
CA LEU A 29 23.88 11.57 -3.09
C LEU A 29 25.10 12.38 -3.55
N ALA A 30 26.25 12.19 -2.92
CA ALA A 30 27.50 12.87 -3.29
C ALA A 30 27.92 12.53 -4.73
N LEU A 31 27.88 11.26 -5.11
CA LEU A 31 28.17 10.81 -6.48
C LEU A 31 27.19 11.41 -7.49
N GLY A 32 25.90 11.46 -7.17
CA GLY A 32 24.88 12.05 -8.04
C GLY A 32 25.03 13.56 -8.22
N VAL A 33 25.50 14.28 -7.19
CA VAL A 33 25.84 15.72 -7.28
C VAL A 33 27.10 15.93 -8.13
N ALA A 34 28.09 15.04 -8.01
CA ALA A 34 29.32 15.08 -8.81
C ALA A 34 29.13 14.62 -10.27
N GLY A 35 27.92 14.20 -10.67
CA GLY A 35 27.66 13.64 -12.00
C GLY A 35 28.35 12.28 -12.21
N GLN A 36 28.62 11.56 -11.13
CA GLN A 36 29.22 10.22 -11.08
C GLN A 36 28.19 9.12 -10.80
N ASP A 37 26.90 9.42 -10.93
CA ASP A 37 25.83 8.42 -10.97
C ASP A 37 26.08 7.42 -12.12
N ALA A 38 25.85 6.12 -11.87
CA ALA A 38 26.13 5.05 -12.82
C ALA A 38 27.60 4.93 -13.29
N SER A 39 28.55 5.42 -12.50
CA SER A 39 30.00 5.16 -12.68
C SER A 39 30.44 3.82 -12.07
N PRO A 40 31.66 3.33 -12.35
CA PRO A 40 32.21 2.16 -11.65
C PRO A 40 32.26 2.32 -10.13
N ALA A 41 32.56 3.54 -9.62
CA ALA A 41 32.57 3.82 -8.18
C ALA A 41 31.17 3.74 -7.57
N TRP A 42 30.15 4.23 -8.29
CA TRP A 42 28.75 4.12 -7.90
C TRP A 42 28.29 2.65 -7.83
N ALA A 43 28.63 1.86 -8.86
CA ALA A 43 28.26 0.45 -8.91
C ALA A 43 28.99 -0.35 -7.81
N ALA A 44 30.27 -0.08 -7.57
CA ALA A 44 31.05 -0.72 -6.51
C ALA A 44 30.50 -0.42 -5.11
N ALA A 45 30.10 0.82 -4.84
CA ALA A 45 29.49 1.20 -3.56
C ALA A 45 28.18 0.43 -3.30
N LEU A 46 27.32 0.31 -4.32
CA LEU A 46 26.08 -0.46 -4.23
C LEU A 46 26.35 -1.96 -4.06
N GLY A 47 27.23 -2.53 -4.90
CA GLY A 47 27.54 -3.95 -4.86
C GLY A 47 28.13 -4.38 -3.51
N ALA A 48 29.06 -3.59 -2.96
CA ALA A 48 29.64 -3.85 -1.64
C ALA A 48 28.58 -3.84 -0.53
N PHE A 49 27.68 -2.83 -0.54
CA PHE A 49 26.63 -2.72 0.45
C PHE A 49 25.60 -3.87 0.34
N TYR A 50 25.08 -4.14 -0.86
CA TYR A 50 24.04 -5.14 -1.03
C TYR A 50 24.59 -6.56 -0.87
N THR A 51 25.81 -6.86 -1.32
CA THR A 51 26.43 -8.16 -1.07
C THR A 51 26.59 -8.43 0.44
N SER A 52 27.12 -7.46 1.18
CA SER A 52 27.27 -7.57 2.64
C SER A 52 25.92 -7.73 3.35
N ASN A 53 24.93 -6.92 2.98
CA ASN A 53 23.61 -6.98 3.61
C ASN A 53 22.82 -8.23 3.21
N VAL A 54 22.89 -8.69 1.95
CA VAL A 54 22.28 -9.95 1.51
C VAL A 54 22.90 -11.13 2.25
N ALA A 55 24.23 -11.17 2.41
CA ALA A 55 24.90 -12.21 3.19
C ALA A 55 24.47 -12.19 4.67
N ASN A 56 24.37 -10.99 5.27
CA ASN A 56 23.88 -10.82 6.63
C ASN A 56 22.41 -11.20 6.78
N ILE A 57 21.62 -10.95 5.74
CA ILE A 57 20.25 -11.43 5.65
C ILE A 57 20.37 -12.96 5.65
N THR A 58 20.84 -13.64 4.62
CA THR A 58 20.81 -15.12 4.55
C THR A 58 21.38 -15.87 5.76
N THR A 59 22.45 -15.38 6.40
CA THR A 59 23.15 -16.07 7.50
C THR A 59 22.72 -15.66 8.91
N GLY A 60 22.04 -14.52 9.06
CA GLY A 60 21.60 -14.03 10.37
C GLY A 60 20.44 -14.85 10.96
N PRO A 61 20.33 -14.98 12.30
CA PRO A 61 19.29 -15.77 12.92
C PRO A 61 17.88 -15.19 12.64
N PRO A 62 16.83 -16.03 12.57
CA PRO A 62 15.49 -15.62 12.12
C PRO A 62 14.81 -14.58 13.02
N ASP A 63 15.23 -14.51 14.27
CA ASP A 63 14.68 -13.67 15.33
C ASP A 63 15.29 -12.26 15.40
N MET A 64 16.29 -11.95 14.56
CA MET A 64 16.87 -10.61 14.43
C MET A 64 15.85 -9.67 13.76
N LEU A 65 14.94 -9.16 14.59
CA LEU A 65 13.89 -8.19 14.25
C LEU A 65 14.44 -6.92 13.57
N GLY A 66 15.71 -6.58 13.82
CA GLY A 66 16.35 -5.36 13.35
C GLY A 66 16.93 -5.38 11.94
N LYS A 67 17.21 -6.54 11.31
CA LYS A 67 17.90 -6.66 10.00
C LYS A 67 16.98 -7.09 8.84
N ARG A 68 15.83 -6.43 8.71
CA ARG A 68 14.69 -6.93 7.90
C ARG A 68 14.35 -6.08 6.68
N GLN A 69 15.14 -5.07 6.34
CA GLN A 69 14.73 -4.12 5.31
C GLN A 69 15.01 -4.63 3.89
N ALA A 70 14.07 -4.38 2.97
CA ALA A 70 14.28 -4.54 1.53
C ALA A 70 15.04 -3.35 0.92
N PHE A 71 15.44 -2.38 1.75
CA PHE A 71 16.05 -1.10 1.38
C PHE A 71 15.34 -0.40 0.21
N PRO A 72 13.98 -0.32 0.20
CA PRO A 72 13.25 0.22 -0.94
C PRO A 72 13.63 1.68 -1.27
N ALA A 73 13.97 2.53 -0.31
CA ALA A 73 14.30 3.93 -0.64
C ALA A 73 15.71 4.03 -1.24
N ILE A 74 16.72 3.37 -0.66
CA ILE A 74 18.07 3.26 -1.27
C ILE A 74 18.01 2.65 -2.67
N ARG A 75 17.26 1.54 -2.85
CA ARG A 75 17.07 0.89 -4.14
C ARG A 75 16.50 1.86 -5.17
N ARG A 76 15.42 2.56 -4.84
CA ARG A 76 14.76 3.52 -5.76
C ARG A 76 15.65 4.72 -6.04
N MET A 77 16.43 5.19 -5.06
CA MET A 77 17.42 6.25 -5.27
C MET A 77 18.52 5.82 -6.27
N ALA A 78 19.06 4.60 -6.12
CA ALA A 78 20.02 4.05 -7.07
C ALA A 78 19.44 3.96 -8.48
N LEU A 79 18.24 3.39 -8.63
CA LEU A 79 17.56 3.29 -9.94
C LEU A 79 17.25 4.66 -10.54
N ALA A 80 16.83 5.64 -9.73
CA ALA A 80 16.59 7.01 -10.19
C ALA A 80 17.87 7.67 -10.70
N GLN A 81 19.00 7.47 -10.02
CA GLN A 81 20.31 7.94 -10.47
C GLN A 81 20.75 7.30 -11.79
N LEU A 82 20.56 5.98 -11.94
CA LEU A 82 20.85 5.29 -13.19
C LEU A 82 19.99 5.82 -14.34
N VAL A 83 18.69 6.00 -14.14
CA VAL A 83 17.78 6.55 -15.15
C VAL A 83 18.15 7.98 -15.51
N LYS A 84 18.49 8.82 -14.52
CA LYS A 84 18.98 10.18 -14.74
C LYS A 84 20.24 10.16 -15.61
N ALA A 85 21.27 9.39 -15.23
CA ALA A 85 22.50 9.23 -15.99
C ALA A 85 22.23 8.83 -17.44
N TRP A 86 21.39 7.82 -17.63
CA TRP A 86 21.01 7.29 -18.94
C TRP A 86 20.34 8.36 -19.83
N LEU A 87 19.43 9.16 -19.26
CA LEU A 87 18.73 10.22 -19.96
C LEU A 87 19.62 11.43 -20.29
N THR A 88 20.52 11.82 -19.40
CA THR A 88 21.23 13.11 -19.51
C THR A 88 22.66 13.01 -20.01
N ARG A 89 23.37 11.91 -19.73
CA ARG A 89 24.82 11.79 -19.98
C ARG A 89 25.17 10.65 -20.92
N MET A 90 24.47 9.52 -20.83
CA MET A 90 24.80 8.33 -21.62
C MET A 90 24.08 8.30 -22.99
N GLN A 91 23.40 9.38 -23.38
CA GLN A 91 22.68 9.48 -24.66
C GLN A 91 21.73 8.31 -24.93
N ARG A 92 21.12 7.77 -23.86
CA ARG A 92 20.26 6.59 -23.91
C ARG A 92 20.93 5.30 -24.38
N GLN A 93 22.25 5.20 -24.25
CA GLN A 93 23.04 4.01 -24.56
C GLN A 93 23.78 3.55 -23.30
N LEU A 94 23.94 2.24 -23.12
CA LEU A 94 24.75 1.69 -22.03
C LEU A 94 26.15 1.37 -22.56
N ASP A 95 27.16 1.71 -21.77
CA ASP A 95 28.53 1.25 -22.03
C ASP A 95 28.56 -0.29 -21.94
N PRO A 96 29.05 -1.01 -22.97
CA PRO A 96 29.16 -2.46 -22.94
C PRO A 96 29.93 -3.01 -21.73
N GLY A 97 30.91 -2.26 -21.20
CA GLY A 97 31.65 -2.64 -20.00
C GLY A 97 30.83 -2.48 -18.70
N LEU A 98 29.83 -1.60 -18.70
CA LEU A 98 28.96 -1.35 -17.55
C LEU A 98 27.79 -2.34 -17.49
N GLU A 99 27.37 -2.90 -18.64
CA GLU A 99 26.22 -3.80 -18.70
C GLU A 99 26.35 -5.03 -17.76
N PRO A 100 27.44 -5.82 -17.76
CA PRO A 100 27.57 -6.96 -16.85
C PRO A 100 27.49 -6.54 -15.37
N VAL A 101 28.03 -5.37 -15.04
CA VAL A 101 28.01 -4.82 -13.68
C VAL A 101 26.58 -4.47 -13.26
N LEU A 102 25.81 -3.84 -14.14
CA LEU A 102 24.40 -3.52 -13.88
C LEU A 102 23.53 -4.76 -13.79
N GLN A 103 23.79 -5.78 -14.62
CA GLN A 103 23.08 -7.05 -14.54
C GLN A 103 23.28 -7.71 -13.17
N GLN A 104 24.53 -7.74 -12.68
CA GLN A 104 24.84 -8.26 -11.35
C GLN A 104 24.17 -7.42 -10.24
N LEU A 105 24.27 -6.10 -10.32
CA LEU A 105 23.62 -5.19 -9.38
C LEU A 105 22.10 -5.40 -9.32
N PHE A 106 21.41 -5.53 -10.45
CA PHE A 106 19.97 -5.80 -10.47
C PHE A 106 19.61 -7.13 -9.79
N ARG A 107 20.43 -8.18 -9.99
CA ARG A 107 20.24 -9.45 -9.28
C ARG A 107 20.36 -9.26 -7.77
N GLU A 108 21.36 -8.52 -7.29
CA GLU A 108 21.58 -8.26 -5.86
C GLU A 108 20.45 -7.43 -5.23
N LEU A 109 20.03 -6.34 -5.91
CA LEU A 109 18.91 -5.51 -5.47
C LEU A 109 17.61 -6.32 -5.35
N TYR A 110 17.34 -7.18 -6.32
CA TYR A 110 16.16 -8.03 -6.29
C TYR A 110 16.25 -9.15 -5.26
N GLU A 111 17.43 -9.75 -5.07
CA GLU A 111 17.63 -10.78 -4.06
C GLU A 111 17.42 -10.22 -2.65
N ALA A 112 17.91 -9.00 -2.36
CA ALA A 112 17.63 -8.30 -1.10
C ALA A 112 16.12 -8.11 -0.88
N HIS A 113 15.39 -7.65 -1.91
CA HIS A 113 13.93 -7.53 -1.86
C HIS A 113 13.24 -8.87 -1.58
N ARG A 114 13.62 -9.92 -2.32
CA ARG A 114 13.05 -11.25 -2.22
C ARG A 114 13.24 -11.86 -0.83
N LEU A 115 14.47 -11.78 -0.30
CA LEU A 115 14.80 -12.29 1.03
C LEU A 115 14.10 -11.52 2.14
N ALA A 116 13.99 -10.19 2.02
CA ALA A 116 13.23 -9.38 2.95
C ALA A 116 11.75 -9.77 2.98
N ALA A 117 11.13 -9.99 1.81
CA ALA A 117 9.75 -10.47 1.70
C ALA A 117 9.54 -11.83 2.40
N LEU A 118 10.44 -12.79 2.13
CA LEU A 118 10.43 -14.12 2.78
C LEU A 118 10.53 -14.03 4.29
N ARG A 119 11.40 -13.17 4.80
CA ARG A 119 11.65 -13.02 6.24
C ARG A 119 10.54 -12.32 6.97
N LYS A 120 9.99 -11.26 6.38
CA LYS A 120 8.85 -10.54 6.93
C LYS A 120 7.65 -11.49 7.01
N GLY A 121 7.40 -12.26 5.95
CA GLY A 121 6.44 -13.38 5.92
C GLY A 121 4.97 -13.02 6.18
N ILE A 122 4.69 -11.76 6.51
CA ILE A 122 3.38 -11.18 6.73
C ILE A 122 3.34 -9.87 5.97
N MET A 123 2.34 -9.71 5.10
CA MET A 123 2.07 -8.48 4.39
C MET A 123 1.05 -7.64 5.15
N GLU A 124 1.39 -6.36 5.33
CA GLU A 124 0.41 -5.32 5.59
C GLU A 124 0.12 -4.59 4.27
N TYR A 125 -1.14 -4.63 3.85
CA TYR A 125 -1.62 -3.86 2.71
C TYR A 125 -2.30 -2.57 3.19
N PHE A 126 -1.69 -1.42 2.92
CA PHE A 126 -2.36 -0.14 3.14
C PHE A 126 -3.37 0.10 2.01
N HIS A 127 -4.64 -0.14 2.34
CA HIS A 127 -5.74 -0.09 1.39
C HIS A 127 -6.30 1.34 1.32
N ILE A 128 -5.85 2.08 0.31
CA ILE A 128 -6.49 3.31 -0.10
C ILE A 128 -7.85 2.98 -0.73
N SER A 129 -8.93 3.38 -0.06
CA SER A 129 -10.28 3.09 -0.54
C SER A 129 -10.50 3.58 -1.97
N LYS A 130 -11.04 2.68 -2.79
CA LYS A 130 -11.25 2.85 -4.24
C LYS A 130 -9.98 2.90 -5.08
N ALA A 131 -8.86 2.41 -4.56
CA ALA A 131 -7.64 2.10 -5.33
C ALA A 131 -7.49 0.58 -5.62
N GLY A 132 -8.60 -0.15 -5.82
CA GLY A 132 -8.56 -1.56 -6.20
C GLY A 132 -8.37 -2.56 -5.05
N GLY A 133 -8.59 -2.17 -3.79
CA GLY A 133 -8.29 -3.06 -2.66
C GLY A 133 -9.14 -4.31 -2.53
N THR A 134 -10.42 -4.29 -2.96
CA THR A 134 -11.20 -5.55 -3.06
C THR A 134 -10.52 -6.54 -4.01
N SER A 135 -10.10 -6.07 -5.19
CA SER A 135 -9.43 -6.91 -6.18
C SER A 135 -8.07 -7.42 -5.67
N TRP A 136 -7.30 -6.58 -4.98
CA TRP A 136 -6.02 -6.98 -4.37
C TRP A 136 -6.19 -8.04 -3.28
N CYS A 137 -7.21 -7.88 -2.44
CA CYS A 137 -7.60 -8.87 -1.44
C CYS A 137 -7.96 -10.23 -2.02
N HIS A 138 -8.72 -10.22 -3.10
CA HIS A 138 -9.09 -11.45 -3.80
C HIS A 138 -7.90 -12.05 -4.54
N ALA A 139 -6.99 -11.23 -5.08
CA ALA A 139 -5.71 -11.72 -5.58
C ALA A 139 -4.93 -12.43 -4.46
N ALA A 140 -4.81 -11.83 -3.26
CA ALA A 140 -4.17 -12.48 -2.12
C ALA A 140 -4.83 -13.83 -1.77
N LYS A 141 -6.18 -13.87 -1.75
CA LYS A 141 -6.95 -15.11 -1.55
C LYS A 141 -6.62 -16.18 -2.60
N ASN A 142 -6.61 -15.79 -3.88
CA ASN A 142 -6.34 -16.69 -4.99
C ASN A 142 -4.87 -17.17 -5.01
N ASN A 143 -3.95 -16.41 -4.41
CA ASN A 143 -2.57 -16.86 -4.19
C ASN A 143 -2.38 -17.65 -2.89
N GLY A 144 -3.46 -18.01 -2.19
CA GLY A 144 -3.43 -18.87 -1.00
C GLY A 144 -2.91 -18.19 0.26
N CYS A 145 -2.99 -16.86 0.34
CA CYS A 145 -2.68 -16.14 1.57
C CYS A 145 -3.70 -16.44 2.67
N ARG A 146 -3.22 -16.52 3.91
CA ARG A 146 -4.08 -16.63 5.10
C ARG A 146 -4.35 -15.24 5.68
N ALA A 147 -5.62 -14.89 5.80
CA ALA A 147 -6.12 -13.69 6.47
C ALA A 147 -7.26 -14.08 7.42
N GLN A 148 -7.73 -13.17 8.27
CA GLN A 148 -8.84 -13.44 9.18
C GLN A 148 -10.14 -13.75 8.43
N VAL A 149 -10.51 -12.89 7.47
CA VAL A 149 -11.71 -13.04 6.64
C VAL A 149 -11.43 -12.50 5.25
N TYR A 150 -11.90 -13.18 4.20
CA TYR A 150 -11.95 -12.64 2.84
C TYR A 150 -13.40 -12.36 2.45
N ASP A 151 -13.94 -11.26 2.94
CA ASP A 151 -15.33 -10.86 2.67
C ASP A 151 -15.36 -9.54 1.89
N SER A 152 -16.43 -9.41 1.12
CA SER A 152 -16.82 -8.21 0.41
C SER A 152 -17.03 -6.99 1.30
N ALA A 153 -17.47 -7.15 2.56
CA ALA A 153 -17.68 -6.06 3.52
C ALA A 153 -16.44 -5.80 4.38
N PHE A 154 -15.67 -6.84 4.70
CA PHE A 154 -14.40 -6.77 5.42
C PHE A 154 -13.27 -7.21 4.49
N ILE A 155 -12.68 -6.25 3.78
CA ILE A 155 -11.68 -6.46 2.72
C ILE A 155 -10.35 -6.89 3.38
N CYS A 156 -10.30 -8.13 3.87
CA CYS A 156 -9.15 -8.76 4.53
C CYS A 156 -8.60 -8.05 5.77
N GLN A 157 -9.47 -7.40 6.51
CA GLN A 157 -9.08 -6.73 7.75
C GLN A 157 -8.96 -7.72 8.90
N ILE A 158 -8.12 -7.38 9.88
CA ILE A 158 -8.16 -7.99 11.20
C ILE A 158 -9.07 -7.10 12.06
N SER A 159 -10.26 -7.60 12.39
CA SER A 159 -11.28 -6.88 13.17
C SER A 159 -10.74 -6.26 14.46
N GLN A 160 -9.81 -6.95 15.13
CA GLN A 160 -9.18 -6.49 16.36
C GLN A 160 -8.32 -5.23 16.18
N PHE A 161 -7.90 -4.88 14.96
CA PHE A 161 -7.01 -3.74 14.71
C PHE A 161 -7.77 -2.40 14.54
N ASP A 162 -9.10 -2.43 14.41
CA ASP A 162 -9.96 -1.24 14.18
C ASP A 162 -9.51 -0.38 12.98
N ASP A 163 -9.03 -1.05 11.92
CA ASP A 163 -8.57 -0.43 10.67
C ASP A 163 -9.69 -0.15 9.66
N ARG A 164 -10.93 -0.19 10.12
CA ARG A 164 -12.10 0.14 9.31
C ARG A 164 -12.11 1.62 8.94
N VAL A 165 -12.75 1.88 7.81
CA VAL A 165 -12.89 3.21 7.25
C VAL A 165 -13.70 4.17 8.14
N ARG A 166 -13.35 5.46 8.08
CA ARG A 166 -13.98 6.54 8.85
C ARG A 166 -14.41 7.68 7.93
N TRP A 167 -15.12 7.33 6.87
CA TRP A 167 -15.42 8.24 5.76
C TRP A 167 -16.43 9.33 6.08
N LEU A 168 -17.48 8.99 6.83
CA LEU A 168 -18.69 9.80 6.91
C LEU A 168 -18.87 10.41 8.30
N ASN A 169 -19.36 11.64 8.31
CA ASN A 169 -19.75 12.37 9.49
C ASN A 169 -21.15 11.95 9.93
N GLY A 170 -21.20 10.94 10.81
CA GLY A 170 -22.46 10.38 11.32
C GLY A 170 -23.31 11.42 12.04
N THR A 171 -22.70 12.36 12.75
CA THR A 171 -23.42 13.44 13.45
C THR A 171 -24.12 14.38 12.49
N PHE A 172 -23.42 14.81 11.42
CA PHE A 172 -24.03 15.65 10.38
C PHE A 172 -25.20 14.94 9.69
N HIS A 173 -25.00 13.68 9.32
CA HIS A 173 -26.02 12.87 8.66
C HIS A 173 -27.26 12.65 9.55
N ALA A 174 -27.06 12.30 10.83
CA ALA A 174 -28.15 12.06 11.77
C ALA A 174 -28.97 13.32 12.05
N LYS A 175 -28.32 14.49 12.17
CA LYS A 175 -29.03 15.77 12.31
C LYS A 175 -29.93 16.09 11.11
N ARG A 176 -29.49 15.72 9.90
CA ARG A 176 -30.23 16.01 8.67
C ARG A 176 -31.36 15.02 8.41
N THR A 177 -31.18 13.75 8.78
CA THR A 177 -32.06 12.66 8.32
C THR A 177 -32.75 11.90 9.44
N GLY A 178 -32.38 12.15 10.69
CA GLY A 178 -32.83 11.38 11.85
C GLY A 178 -32.24 9.97 11.94
N ARG A 179 -31.27 9.61 11.08
CA ARG A 179 -30.70 8.26 11.00
C ARG A 179 -29.18 8.26 11.11
N GLY A 180 -28.64 7.23 11.76
CA GLY A 180 -27.21 6.92 11.68
C GLY A 180 -26.78 6.59 10.25
N VAL A 181 -25.46 6.52 10.03
CA VAL A 181 -24.89 6.18 8.73
C VAL A 181 -23.77 5.15 8.88
N ARG A 182 -23.71 4.20 7.95
CA ARG A 182 -22.58 3.27 7.85
C ARG A 182 -21.29 4.07 7.65
N TRP A 183 -20.18 3.61 8.21
CA TRP A 183 -18.88 4.31 8.17
C TRP A 183 -18.90 5.72 8.80
N GLY A 184 -19.93 6.00 9.61
CA GLY A 184 -20.17 7.26 10.32
C GLY A 184 -19.19 7.60 11.44
N SER A 185 -17.95 7.11 11.36
CA SER A 185 -16.92 7.23 12.41
C SER A 185 -15.94 8.38 12.18
N TRP A 186 -16.22 9.29 11.25
CA TRP A 186 -15.47 10.55 11.17
C TRP A 186 -15.51 11.30 12.51
N GLY A 187 -14.41 11.93 12.89
CA GLY A 187 -14.22 12.55 14.21
C GLY A 187 -13.77 11.60 15.32
N ARG A 188 -13.87 10.27 15.13
CA ARG A 188 -13.22 9.29 16.02
C ARG A 188 -11.76 9.13 15.60
N VAL A 189 -10.90 9.99 16.14
CA VAL A 189 -9.49 10.08 15.73
C VAL A 189 -8.70 8.83 16.12
N LYS A 190 -8.75 8.40 17.38
CA LYS A 190 -7.95 7.27 17.86
C LYS A 190 -8.59 5.92 17.50
N ARG A 191 -7.79 4.93 17.13
CA ARG A 191 -8.24 3.53 17.10
C ARG A 191 -8.65 3.04 18.49
N SER A 192 -9.74 2.28 18.55
CA SER A 192 -10.21 1.64 19.78
C SER A 192 -9.69 0.19 19.83
N THR A 193 -8.38 0.05 20.02
CA THR A 193 -7.71 -1.26 20.07
C THR A 193 -6.50 -1.25 21.00
N GLN A 194 -6.19 -2.41 21.57
CA GLN A 194 -4.92 -2.67 22.26
C GLN A 194 -3.75 -2.93 21.30
N TYR A 195 -4.04 -3.24 20.02
CA TYR A 195 -3.03 -3.52 18.99
C TYR A 195 -2.65 -2.23 18.24
N ALA A 196 -2.37 -1.17 18.99
CA ALA A 196 -2.08 0.15 18.42
C ALA A 196 -0.64 0.27 17.86
N THR A 197 0.29 -0.57 18.33
CA THR A 197 1.69 -0.55 17.91
C THR A 197 1.98 -1.59 16.83
N CYS A 198 3.00 -1.33 16.02
CA CYS A 198 3.47 -2.28 15.01
C CYS A 198 3.84 -3.65 15.60
N ALA A 199 4.53 -3.66 16.75
CA ALA A 199 4.94 -4.89 17.42
C ALA A 199 3.72 -5.73 17.87
N ALA A 200 2.74 -5.10 18.54
CA ALA A 200 1.54 -5.81 19.01
C ALA A 200 0.72 -6.40 17.87
N ARG A 201 0.62 -5.68 16.74
CA ARG A 201 -0.02 -6.17 15.51
C ARG A 201 0.73 -7.36 14.93
N HIS A 202 2.05 -7.26 14.83
CA HIS A 202 2.89 -8.33 14.29
C HIS A 202 2.74 -9.59 15.13
N ASP A 203 2.86 -9.49 16.45
CA ASP A 203 2.76 -10.63 17.35
C ASP A 203 1.38 -11.28 17.30
N PHE A 204 0.32 -10.46 17.20
CA PHE A 204 -1.04 -10.97 17.00
C PHE A 204 -1.16 -11.73 15.67
N ALA A 205 -0.83 -11.09 14.54
CA ALA A 205 -0.93 -11.72 13.22
C ALA A 205 -0.06 -12.99 13.13
N ALA A 206 1.13 -12.95 13.73
CA ALA A 206 2.06 -14.05 13.82
C ALA A 206 1.49 -15.24 14.60
N ARG A 207 0.92 -15.00 15.79
CA ARG A 207 0.29 -16.06 16.59
C ARG A 207 -0.92 -16.68 15.89
N MET A 208 -1.70 -15.87 15.19
CA MET A 208 -2.87 -16.34 14.44
C MET A 208 -2.51 -17.01 13.11
N GLY A 209 -1.23 -17.03 12.74
CA GLY A 209 -0.75 -17.59 11.48
C GLY A 209 -1.20 -16.81 10.24
N TYR A 210 -1.59 -15.55 10.38
CA TYR A 210 -1.96 -14.70 9.25
C TYR A 210 -0.71 -14.27 8.48
N GLN A 211 -0.81 -14.29 7.15
CA GLN A 211 0.23 -13.84 6.22
C GLN A 211 -0.16 -12.54 5.52
N TYR A 212 -1.42 -12.12 5.65
CA TYR A 212 -1.96 -10.98 4.94
C TYR A 212 -3.06 -10.33 5.76
N PHE A 213 -3.04 -9.01 5.83
CA PHE A 213 -4.17 -8.21 6.25
C PHE A 213 -4.13 -6.83 5.58
N SER A 214 -5.28 -6.17 5.54
CA SER A 214 -5.37 -4.79 5.07
C SER A 214 -5.59 -3.80 6.21
N ASN A 215 -5.14 -2.56 5.99
CA ASN A 215 -5.43 -1.40 6.80
C ASN A 215 -6.11 -0.34 5.94
N GLU A 216 -7.37 0.00 6.22
CA GLU A 216 -8.15 1.00 5.45
C GLU A 216 -8.33 2.34 6.15
N TYR A 217 -7.76 2.51 7.34
CA TYR A 217 -7.95 3.72 8.10
C TYR A 217 -6.84 4.74 7.82
N ALA A 218 -5.73 4.64 8.56
CA ALA A 218 -4.58 5.54 8.44
C ALA A 218 -3.30 4.77 8.79
N LEU A 219 -2.14 5.30 8.46
CA LEU A 219 -0.89 4.70 8.93
C LEU A 219 -0.75 4.73 10.45
N HIS A 220 0.08 3.83 10.95
CA HIS A 220 0.30 3.62 12.38
C HIS A 220 1.20 4.69 12.95
N GLU A 221 1.09 4.82 14.27
CA GLU A 221 1.89 5.76 15.03
C GLU A 221 1.56 7.20 14.59
N GLY A 222 1.88 8.17 15.44
CA GLY A 222 1.63 9.58 15.15
C GLY A 222 0.22 10.13 15.38
N PHE A 223 -0.57 9.47 16.22
CA PHE A 223 -1.61 10.16 16.98
C PHE A 223 -0.99 11.24 17.88
N ASP A 224 -0.03 10.86 18.73
CA ASP A 224 0.65 11.78 19.65
C ASP A 224 1.63 12.69 18.90
N ASP A 225 2.42 12.12 17.99
CA ASP A 225 3.40 12.83 17.17
C ASP A 225 3.30 12.46 15.68
N PRO A 226 2.66 13.28 14.82
CA PRO A 226 2.63 13.07 13.38
C PRO A 226 4.02 12.92 12.75
N ALA A 227 5.09 13.29 13.44
CA ALA A 227 6.45 13.03 12.97
C ALA A 227 6.81 11.53 12.97
N ALA A 228 6.19 10.74 13.86
CA ALA A 228 6.46 9.32 14.09
C ALA A 228 5.64 8.36 13.21
N VAL A 229 4.67 8.85 12.43
CA VAL A 229 3.89 7.99 11.52
C VAL A 229 4.82 7.26 10.54
N GLY A 230 4.54 5.98 10.30
CA GLY A 230 5.36 5.17 9.41
C GLY A 230 4.78 3.80 9.07
N PRO A 231 5.28 3.16 8.00
CA PRO A 231 5.02 1.74 7.76
C PRO A 231 5.64 0.88 8.87
N CYS A 232 4.98 -0.21 9.22
CA CYS A 232 5.50 -1.15 10.21
C CYS A 232 6.59 -2.03 9.58
N HIS A 233 7.82 -1.80 9.98
CA HIS A 233 9.00 -2.43 9.39
C HIS A 233 9.07 -3.96 9.57
N GLN A 234 8.29 -4.52 10.50
CA GLN A 234 8.15 -5.97 10.70
C GLN A 234 7.32 -6.64 9.59
N PHE A 235 6.51 -5.88 8.85
CA PHE A 235 5.70 -6.37 7.75
C PHE A 235 6.32 -6.07 6.40
N PHE A 236 5.90 -6.84 5.40
CA PHE A 236 6.07 -6.48 4.00
C PHE A 236 4.96 -5.49 3.63
N ASN A 237 5.30 -4.22 3.51
CA ASN A 237 4.36 -3.12 3.37
C ASN A 237 4.05 -2.90 1.89
N VAL A 238 2.76 -2.99 1.53
CA VAL A 238 2.27 -2.77 0.17
C VAL A 238 1.23 -1.66 0.17
N VAL A 239 1.26 -0.80 -0.84
CA VAL A 239 0.20 0.17 -1.09
C VAL A 239 -0.20 0.16 -2.56
N LEU A 240 -1.50 0.24 -2.81
CA LEU A 240 -2.07 0.47 -4.13
C LEU A 240 -2.50 1.94 -4.20
N ILE A 241 -1.95 2.67 -5.16
CA ILE A 241 -2.30 4.05 -5.45
C ILE A 241 -3.18 4.11 -6.70
N ARG A 242 -3.93 5.20 -6.82
CA ARG A 242 -4.82 5.47 -7.94
C ARG A 242 -4.82 6.94 -8.27
N ASP A 243 -5.09 7.29 -9.53
CA ASP A 243 -5.40 8.66 -9.92
C ASP A 243 -6.41 9.31 -8.94
N PRO A 244 -6.06 10.43 -8.27
CA PRO A 244 -6.88 10.98 -7.20
C PRO A 244 -8.27 11.41 -7.64
N LEU A 245 -8.40 11.95 -8.86
CA LEU A 245 -9.67 12.46 -9.38
C LEU A 245 -10.61 11.30 -9.69
N LYS A 246 -10.10 10.27 -10.39
CA LYS A 246 -10.83 9.02 -10.64
C LYS A 246 -11.20 8.32 -9.33
N ARG A 247 -10.27 8.29 -8.37
CA ARG A 247 -10.52 7.72 -7.04
C ARG A 247 -11.63 8.47 -6.32
N MET A 248 -11.59 9.80 -6.30
CA MET A 248 -12.62 10.62 -5.65
C MET A 248 -13.99 10.44 -6.28
N LEU A 249 -14.09 10.54 -7.60
CA LEU A 249 -15.34 10.31 -8.30
C LEU A 249 -15.89 8.90 -8.04
N SER A 250 -15.02 7.88 -8.11
CA SER A 250 -15.40 6.49 -7.80
C SER A 250 -15.89 6.35 -6.36
N HIS A 251 -15.33 7.10 -5.42
CA HIS A 251 -15.72 7.07 -4.02
C HIS A 251 -17.07 7.75 -3.78
N LEU A 252 -17.28 8.94 -4.35
CA LEU A 252 -18.57 9.65 -4.30
C LEU A 252 -19.69 8.78 -4.87
N LYS A 253 -19.48 8.22 -6.07
CA LYS A 253 -20.42 7.28 -6.70
C LYS A 253 -20.74 6.09 -5.79
N PHE A 254 -19.71 5.49 -5.20
CA PHE A 254 -19.90 4.35 -4.31
C PHE A 254 -20.69 4.70 -3.05
N VAL A 255 -20.40 5.84 -2.41
CA VAL A 255 -21.13 6.28 -1.22
C VAL A 255 -22.58 6.56 -1.58
N THR A 256 -22.84 7.30 -2.66
CA THR A 256 -24.21 7.54 -3.14
C THR A 256 -24.96 6.24 -3.41
N MET A 257 -24.32 5.29 -4.10
CA MET A 257 -24.89 3.96 -4.37
C MET A 257 -25.22 3.21 -3.08
N GLN A 258 -24.31 3.20 -2.10
CA GLN A 258 -24.56 2.54 -0.82
C GLN A 258 -25.67 3.25 -0.03
N MET A 259 -25.70 4.58 -0.02
CA MET A 259 -26.76 5.34 0.66
C MET A 259 -28.12 5.04 0.05
N LYS A 260 -28.23 4.93 -1.28
CA LYS A 260 -29.48 4.53 -1.93
C LYS A 260 -29.94 3.15 -1.47
N TYR A 261 -29.01 2.20 -1.38
CA TYR A 261 -29.30 0.86 -0.87
C TYR A 261 -29.75 0.88 0.61
N ASP A 262 -29.02 1.61 1.46
CA ASP A 262 -29.24 1.63 2.91
C ASP A 262 -30.54 2.35 3.29
N TYR A 263 -30.94 3.39 2.55
CA TYR A 263 -32.13 4.16 2.87
C TYR A 263 -33.40 3.33 2.70
N ARG A 264 -33.46 2.46 1.68
CA ARG A 264 -34.64 1.71 1.18
C ARG A 264 -35.84 2.58 0.77
N ASN A 265 -36.02 3.73 1.42
CA ASN A 265 -36.95 4.80 1.12
C ASN A 265 -36.32 5.79 0.13
N ASN A 266 -36.78 5.75 -1.12
CA ASN A 266 -36.27 6.62 -2.18
C ASN A 266 -36.53 8.10 -1.88
N THR A 267 -37.67 8.47 -1.28
CA THR A 267 -38.01 9.88 -1.00
C THR A 267 -36.98 10.55 -0.09
N LEU A 268 -36.61 9.89 1.02
CA LEU A 268 -35.62 10.45 1.95
C LEU A 268 -34.23 10.51 1.30
N PHE A 269 -33.86 9.52 0.49
CA PHE A 269 -32.60 9.51 -0.25
C PHE A 269 -32.52 10.69 -1.22
N HIS A 270 -33.56 10.88 -2.04
CA HIS A 270 -33.65 12.00 -2.99
C HIS A 270 -33.58 13.35 -2.25
N ALA A 271 -34.36 13.53 -1.18
CA ALA A 271 -34.35 14.76 -0.39
C ALA A 271 -32.98 15.07 0.25
N THR A 272 -32.17 14.04 0.52
CA THR A 272 -30.86 14.21 1.15
C THR A 272 -29.76 14.49 0.15
N PHE A 273 -29.71 13.74 -0.95
CA PHE A 273 -28.56 13.71 -1.87
C PHE A 273 -28.76 14.42 -3.20
N SER A 274 -30.00 14.70 -3.61
CA SER A 274 -30.28 15.36 -4.88
C SER A 274 -29.82 16.82 -4.85
N GLY A 275 -29.13 17.26 -5.92
CA GLY A 275 -28.73 18.67 -6.07
C GLY A 275 -27.72 19.17 -5.03
N THR A 276 -26.98 18.26 -4.38
CA THR A 276 -25.93 18.62 -3.42
C THR A 276 -24.77 19.37 -4.07
N ASP A 277 -23.94 20.01 -3.25
CA ASP A 277 -22.76 20.77 -3.66
C ASP A 277 -21.52 20.36 -2.83
N SER A 278 -20.37 20.94 -3.14
CA SER A 278 -19.12 20.71 -2.43
C SER A 278 -19.23 20.97 -0.93
N ALA A 279 -19.97 22.00 -0.50
CA ALA A 279 -20.15 22.35 0.90
C ALA A 279 -20.90 21.27 1.69
N PHE A 280 -21.89 20.62 1.07
CA PHE A 280 -22.54 19.45 1.64
C PHE A 280 -21.54 18.30 1.81
N TRP A 281 -20.77 17.97 0.77
CA TRP A 281 -19.84 16.83 0.81
C TRP A 281 -18.65 17.05 1.75
N GLU A 282 -18.20 18.29 1.91
CA GLU A 282 -17.20 18.67 2.91
C GLU A 282 -17.69 18.42 4.34
N GLN A 283 -18.97 18.61 4.62
CA GLN A 283 -19.54 18.32 5.94
C GLN A 283 -19.87 16.83 6.13
N PHE A 284 -20.38 16.19 5.08
CA PHE A 284 -20.85 14.80 5.13
C PHE A 284 -19.72 13.78 5.03
N GLY A 285 -18.77 13.98 4.11
CA GLY A 285 -17.66 13.07 3.84
C GLY A 285 -16.35 13.85 3.64
N PRO A 286 -15.87 14.60 4.64
CA PRO A 286 -14.73 15.52 4.52
C PRO A 286 -13.48 14.86 3.92
N VAL A 287 -13.10 13.68 4.42
CA VAL A 287 -11.93 12.95 3.91
C VAL A 287 -12.11 12.45 2.49
N LEU A 288 -13.36 12.23 2.05
CA LEU A 288 -13.65 11.77 0.69
C LEU A 288 -13.29 12.81 -0.35
N VAL A 289 -13.36 14.10 0.00
CA VAL A 289 -13.29 15.21 -0.95
C VAL A 289 -12.06 16.11 -0.74
N ASP A 290 -11.14 15.71 0.14
CA ASP A 290 -9.96 16.51 0.43
C ASP A 290 -8.73 15.62 0.68
N ASN A 291 -7.98 15.30 -0.38
CA ASN A 291 -6.66 14.69 -0.29
C ASN A 291 -6.63 13.38 0.54
N TYR A 292 -7.56 12.48 0.21
CA TYR A 292 -7.81 11.21 0.92
C TYR A 292 -6.53 10.37 1.11
N MET A 293 -5.69 10.27 0.07
CA MET A 293 -4.52 9.39 0.10
C MET A 293 -3.49 9.90 1.10
N LEU A 294 -3.17 11.20 1.06
CA LEU A 294 -2.28 11.82 2.02
C LEU A 294 -2.84 11.79 3.44
N ARG A 295 -4.14 12.04 3.62
CA ARG A 295 -4.81 11.94 4.93
C ARG A 295 -4.63 10.56 5.56
N GLY A 296 -4.83 9.50 4.79
CA GLY A 296 -4.56 8.12 5.20
C GLY A 296 -3.08 7.88 5.52
N MET A 297 -2.20 8.29 4.60
CA MET A 297 -0.76 8.04 4.70
C MET A 297 -0.11 8.75 5.90
N LEU A 298 -0.63 9.90 6.31
CA LEU A 298 -0.01 10.76 7.32
C LEU A 298 -0.53 10.50 8.75
N GLY A 299 -1.27 9.42 8.94
CA GLY A 299 -1.66 8.91 10.27
C GLY A 299 -2.94 9.53 10.80
N GLU A 300 -3.38 9.02 11.96
CA GLU A 300 -4.72 9.29 12.52
C GLU A 300 -5.00 10.78 12.73
N LYS A 301 -4.03 11.55 13.25
CA LYS A 301 -4.23 12.97 13.51
C LYS A 301 -4.41 13.78 12.23
N VAL A 302 -3.63 13.47 11.19
CA VAL A 302 -3.71 14.17 9.90
C VAL A 302 -4.94 13.74 9.11
N TYR A 303 -5.38 12.48 9.27
CA TYR A 303 -6.63 12.00 8.66
C TYR A 303 -7.81 12.91 8.99
N HIS A 304 -7.89 13.36 10.25
CA HIS A 304 -8.95 14.24 10.77
C HIS A 304 -8.58 15.74 10.79
N ALA A 305 -7.49 16.15 10.14
CA ALA A 305 -7.11 17.56 10.07
C ALA A 305 -8.20 18.41 9.36
N PRO A 306 -8.28 19.72 9.61
CA PRO A 306 -9.25 20.59 8.94
C PRO A 306 -9.21 20.47 7.40
N ILE A 307 -10.35 20.66 6.74
CA ILE A 307 -10.43 20.60 5.28
C ILE A 307 -9.58 21.71 4.66
N GLY A 308 -8.79 21.39 3.64
CA GLY A 308 -7.88 22.31 2.97
C GLY A 308 -6.54 22.51 3.69
N SER A 309 -6.29 21.82 4.82
CA SER A 309 -5.02 21.94 5.55
C SER A 309 -3.88 21.08 4.98
N ILE A 310 -4.15 20.23 3.99
CA ILE A 310 -3.13 19.39 3.36
C ILE A 310 -2.39 20.22 2.31
N GLY A 311 -1.11 20.50 2.56
CA GLY A 311 -0.29 21.34 1.70
C GLY A 311 1.09 20.75 1.37
N PRO A 312 2.03 21.57 0.89
CA PRO A 312 3.35 21.12 0.43
C PRO A 312 4.16 20.34 1.47
N GLN A 313 4.06 20.71 2.75
CA GLN A 313 4.73 19.99 3.84
C GLN A 313 4.19 18.57 4.00
N GLN A 314 2.87 18.39 3.92
CA GLN A 314 2.21 17.08 3.97
C GLN A 314 2.55 16.25 2.75
N VAL A 315 2.65 16.85 1.56
CA VAL A 315 3.11 16.16 0.35
C VAL A 315 4.53 15.66 0.51
N ALA A 316 5.46 16.51 0.96
CA ALA A 316 6.86 16.12 1.19
C ALA A 316 6.97 14.97 2.19
N HIS A 317 6.18 15.02 3.27
CA HIS A 317 6.10 13.95 4.25
C HIS A 317 5.51 12.66 3.64
N GLY A 318 4.41 12.74 2.89
CA GLY A 318 3.80 11.59 2.22
C GLY A 318 4.77 10.91 1.26
N ARG A 319 5.52 11.68 0.46
CA ARG A 319 6.59 11.16 -0.41
C ARG A 319 7.67 10.42 0.38
N ALA A 320 8.07 10.99 1.52
CA ALA A 320 9.07 10.38 2.40
C ALA A 320 8.62 9.03 2.99
N LEU A 321 7.30 8.85 3.20
CA LEU A 321 6.72 7.58 3.65
C LEU A 321 6.55 6.60 2.49
N LEU A 322 6.06 7.06 1.34
CA LEU A 322 5.76 6.21 0.20
C LEU A 322 7.01 5.48 -0.33
N GLN A 323 8.16 6.15 -0.35
CA GLN A 323 9.43 5.54 -0.73
C GLN A 323 9.89 4.39 0.19
N GLN A 324 9.34 4.28 1.41
CA GLN A 324 9.67 3.24 2.37
C GLN A 324 8.81 1.97 2.21
N TYR A 325 7.75 2.01 1.40
CA TYR A 325 6.97 0.81 1.11
C TYR A 325 7.79 -0.18 0.31
N ASP A 326 7.75 -1.47 0.70
CA ASP A 326 8.45 -2.54 0.00
C ASP A 326 7.93 -2.70 -1.44
N LEU A 327 6.62 -2.47 -1.64
CA LEU A 327 5.97 -2.47 -2.95
C LEU A 327 4.94 -1.35 -3.07
N VAL A 328 5.00 -0.59 -4.17
CA VAL A 328 3.96 0.35 -4.59
C VAL A 328 3.36 -0.18 -5.88
N VAL A 329 2.04 -0.14 -6.00
CA VAL A 329 1.30 -0.59 -7.19
C VAL A 329 0.42 0.57 -7.67
N ASP A 330 0.54 0.93 -8.95
CA ASP A 330 -0.31 1.96 -9.58
C ASP A 330 -1.40 1.27 -10.40
N LEU A 331 -2.66 1.51 -10.04
CA LEU A 331 -3.83 0.92 -10.72
C LEU A 331 -3.93 1.36 -12.18
N GLU A 332 -3.36 2.52 -12.53
CA GLU A 332 -3.34 3.08 -13.88
C GLU A 332 -2.01 2.80 -14.63
N ALA A 333 -1.12 1.94 -14.11
CA ALA A 333 0.15 1.65 -14.76
C ALA A 333 0.04 0.80 -16.04
N GLY A 334 -1.10 0.12 -16.22
CA GLY A 334 -1.33 -0.89 -17.24
C GLY A 334 -1.13 -2.32 -16.70
N HIS A 335 -1.75 -3.30 -17.36
CA HIS A 335 -1.73 -4.70 -16.90
C HIS A 335 -0.31 -5.27 -16.83
N ASP A 336 0.52 -5.05 -17.84
CA ASP A 336 1.87 -5.62 -17.87
C ASP A 336 2.74 -5.13 -16.70
N VAL A 337 2.67 -3.84 -16.36
CA VAL A 337 3.41 -3.28 -15.22
C VAL A 337 2.85 -3.82 -13.90
N ALA A 338 1.53 -3.87 -13.75
CA ALA A 338 0.91 -4.42 -12.54
C ALA A 338 1.24 -5.90 -12.36
N ASP A 339 1.26 -6.68 -13.44
CA ASP A 339 1.58 -8.10 -13.46
C ASP A 339 3.06 -8.33 -13.11
N ASP A 340 3.96 -7.51 -13.66
CA ASP A 340 5.40 -7.56 -13.35
C ASP A 340 5.66 -7.26 -11.87
N VAL A 341 5.07 -6.17 -11.37
CA VAL A 341 5.20 -5.74 -9.97
C VAL A 341 4.59 -6.77 -9.02
N THR A 342 3.48 -7.40 -9.39
CA THR A 342 2.84 -8.44 -8.56
C THR A 342 3.62 -9.75 -8.59
N THR A 343 3.99 -10.23 -9.77
CA THR A 343 4.67 -11.51 -9.94
C THR A 343 6.09 -11.44 -9.38
N ALA A 344 6.87 -10.43 -9.75
CA ALA A 344 8.24 -10.29 -9.27
C ALA A 344 8.30 -9.77 -7.83
N GLY A 345 7.42 -8.83 -7.47
CA GLY A 345 7.46 -8.19 -6.16
C GLY A 345 6.97 -9.08 -5.02
N VAL A 346 5.95 -9.91 -5.23
CA VAL A 346 5.38 -10.77 -4.16
C VAL A 346 5.28 -12.25 -4.54
N GLY A 347 5.69 -12.64 -5.76
CA GLY A 347 5.66 -14.04 -6.18
C GLY A 347 4.24 -14.57 -6.44
N TRP A 348 3.30 -13.70 -6.76
CA TRP A 348 1.89 -14.06 -6.97
C TRP A 348 1.61 -14.31 -8.46
N PRO A 349 1.30 -15.55 -8.89
CA PRO A 349 0.90 -15.84 -10.27
C PRO A 349 -0.51 -15.35 -10.64
N HIS A 350 -1.41 -15.17 -9.67
CA HIS A 350 -2.74 -14.60 -9.89
C HIS A 350 -2.70 -13.09 -9.59
N THR A 351 -2.92 -12.26 -10.60
CA THR A 351 -2.75 -10.81 -10.50
C THR A 351 -4.09 -10.08 -10.51
N LEU A 352 -4.06 -8.75 -10.41
CA LEU A 352 -5.25 -7.89 -10.52
C LEU A 352 -5.99 -8.06 -11.86
N ARG A 353 -5.31 -8.53 -12.91
CA ARG A 353 -5.90 -8.75 -14.23
C ARG A 353 -6.98 -9.82 -14.21
N GLU A 354 -6.83 -10.84 -13.37
CA GLU A 354 -7.75 -11.98 -13.29
C GLU A 354 -8.97 -11.68 -12.41
N ILE A 355 -8.94 -10.58 -11.65
CA ILE A 355 -9.95 -10.26 -10.65
C ILE A 355 -10.90 -9.17 -11.14
N HIS A 356 -12.06 -9.58 -11.61
CA HIS A 356 -13.13 -8.69 -12.08
C HIS A 356 -14.33 -8.65 -11.12
N ASP A 357 -14.05 -8.59 -9.82
CA ASP A 357 -15.09 -8.57 -8.82
C ASP A 357 -15.65 -7.16 -8.60
N LYS A 358 -16.99 -7.08 -8.51
CA LYS A 358 -17.80 -5.88 -8.23
C LYS A 358 -17.81 -4.84 -9.36
N ASP A 359 -18.63 -5.11 -10.37
CA ASP A 359 -19.02 -4.11 -11.37
C ASP A 359 -19.98 -3.06 -10.75
N SER A 360 -19.45 -1.87 -10.47
CA SER A 360 -20.24 -0.73 -9.96
C SER A 360 -21.32 -0.26 -10.94
N ALA A 361 -21.13 -0.46 -12.24
CA ALA A 361 -22.15 -0.12 -13.24
C ALA A 361 -23.32 -1.11 -13.17
N LYS A 362 -23.04 -2.41 -12.99
CA LYS A 362 -24.09 -3.42 -12.73
C LYS A 362 -24.88 -3.09 -11.46
N ALA A 363 -24.19 -2.77 -10.36
CA ALA A 363 -24.85 -2.40 -9.11
C ALA A 363 -25.70 -1.12 -9.25
N ALA A 364 -25.20 -0.09 -9.94
CA ALA A 364 -25.97 1.14 -10.20
C ALA A 364 -27.23 0.87 -11.05
N ARG A 365 -27.13 0.02 -12.09
CA ARG A 365 -28.29 -0.40 -12.90
C ARG A 365 -29.34 -1.11 -12.06
N MET A 366 -28.93 -2.04 -11.18
CA MET A 366 -29.86 -2.74 -10.29
C MET A 366 -30.60 -1.80 -9.33
N LEU A 367 -30.00 -0.66 -8.98
CA LEU A 367 -30.60 0.35 -8.12
C LEU A 367 -31.34 1.44 -8.90
N ASN A 368 -31.45 1.35 -10.22
CA ASN A 368 -31.95 2.43 -11.08
C ASN A 368 -31.33 3.79 -10.71
N LEU A 369 -30.01 3.83 -10.56
CA LEU A 369 -29.26 5.01 -10.13
C LEU A 369 -28.51 5.61 -11.31
N THR A 370 -28.97 6.78 -11.74
CA THR A 370 -28.20 7.78 -12.50
C THR A 370 -27.39 8.60 -11.49
N TYR A 371 -26.13 8.93 -11.79
CA TYR A 371 -25.28 9.64 -10.82
C TYR A 371 -25.38 11.16 -10.96
N GLU A 372 -25.90 11.63 -12.08
CA GLU A 372 -25.94 13.03 -12.51
C GLU A 372 -26.64 13.92 -11.46
N ASP A 373 -27.72 13.44 -10.86
CA ASP A 373 -28.52 14.22 -9.89
C ASP A 373 -27.95 14.20 -8.46
N TYR A 374 -27.05 13.26 -8.15
CA TYR A 374 -26.60 12.99 -6.77
C TYR A 374 -25.11 13.22 -6.55
N LEU A 375 -24.36 13.53 -7.62
CA LEU A 375 -23.01 14.05 -7.50
C LEU A 375 -23.06 15.56 -7.25
N PRO A 376 -22.03 16.15 -6.60
CA PRO A 376 -22.02 17.57 -6.36
C PRO A 376 -22.07 18.37 -7.66
N ARG A 377 -22.96 19.38 -7.71
CA ARG A 377 -23.17 20.25 -8.89
C ARG A 377 -21.92 21.04 -9.29
N ASP A 378 -21.02 21.27 -8.36
CA ASP A 378 -19.76 22.00 -8.50
C ASP A 378 -18.55 21.08 -8.30
N LEU A 379 -18.61 19.86 -8.84
CA LEU A 379 -17.57 18.83 -8.71
C LEU A 379 -16.15 19.34 -9.05
N ASP A 380 -16.02 20.26 -10.01
CA ASP A 380 -14.74 20.86 -10.40
C ASP A 380 -14.05 21.59 -9.23
N ARG A 381 -14.83 22.17 -8.30
CA ARG A 381 -14.29 22.78 -7.08
C ARG A 381 -13.61 21.74 -6.19
N LEU A 382 -14.15 20.52 -6.12
CA LEU A 382 -13.54 19.42 -5.39
C LEU A 382 -12.31 18.88 -6.11
N TYR A 383 -12.32 18.82 -7.44
CA TYR A 383 -11.14 18.44 -8.23
C TYR A 383 -9.98 19.41 -8.02
N ALA A 384 -10.23 20.72 -8.03
CA ALA A 384 -9.21 21.73 -7.79
C ALA A 384 -8.51 21.58 -6.42
N LYS A 385 -9.18 20.99 -5.43
CA LYS A 385 -8.62 20.74 -4.09
C LYS A 385 -7.71 19.51 -4.00
N GLN A 386 -7.69 18.62 -5.01
CA GLN A 386 -6.88 17.39 -4.99
C GLN A 386 -5.42 17.60 -5.45
N GLY A 387 -4.95 18.85 -5.54
CA GLY A 387 -3.59 19.18 -5.95
C GLY A 387 -2.52 18.39 -5.17
N PRO A 388 -2.54 18.40 -3.82
CA PRO A 388 -1.60 17.62 -3.00
C PRO A 388 -1.60 16.11 -3.30
N ASP A 389 -2.77 15.47 -3.36
CA ASP A 389 -2.87 14.04 -3.70
C ASP A 389 -2.38 13.75 -5.13
N THR A 390 -2.59 14.68 -6.07
CA THR A 390 -2.10 14.57 -7.46
C THR A 390 -0.58 14.60 -7.50
N GLU A 391 0.03 15.52 -6.77
CA GLU A 391 1.49 15.62 -6.65
C GLU A 391 2.10 14.39 -5.96
N PHE A 392 1.44 13.88 -4.92
CA PHE A 392 1.80 12.64 -4.23
C PHE A 392 1.69 11.42 -5.16
N TYR A 393 0.58 11.31 -5.88
CA TYR A 393 0.33 10.22 -6.83
C TYR A 393 1.36 10.20 -7.96
N GLN A 394 1.68 11.35 -8.57
CA GLN A 394 2.72 11.44 -9.60
C GLN A 394 4.07 10.92 -9.11
N PHE A 395 4.45 11.24 -7.87
CA PHE A 395 5.64 10.67 -7.26
C PHE A 395 5.53 9.15 -7.07
N GLY A 396 4.38 8.66 -6.60
CA GLY A 396 4.12 7.23 -6.50
C GLY A 396 4.26 6.49 -7.83
N ARG A 397 3.75 7.07 -8.93
CA ARG A 397 3.94 6.49 -10.28
C ARG A 397 5.40 6.39 -10.67
N LEU A 398 6.22 7.39 -10.33
CA LEU A 398 7.66 7.31 -10.55
C LEU A 398 8.27 6.12 -9.80
N LEU A 399 7.93 5.92 -8.52
CA LEU A 399 8.43 4.77 -7.76
C LEU A 399 8.01 3.43 -8.38
N VAL A 400 6.77 3.31 -8.84
CA VAL A 400 6.28 2.11 -9.55
C VAL A 400 7.10 1.84 -10.81
N ARG A 401 7.43 2.88 -11.59
CA ARG A 401 8.25 2.74 -12.80
C ARG A 401 9.69 2.32 -12.49
N LEU A 402 10.26 2.82 -11.40
CA LEU A 402 11.59 2.39 -10.93
C LEU A 402 11.58 0.92 -10.49
N ASP A 403 10.59 0.50 -9.71
CA ASP A 403 10.46 -0.90 -9.29
C ASP A 403 10.21 -1.82 -10.50
N ALA A 404 9.36 -1.41 -11.45
CA ALA A 404 9.10 -2.15 -12.68
C ALA A 404 10.35 -2.28 -13.58
N LEU A 405 11.21 -1.26 -13.63
CA LEU A 405 12.50 -1.34 -14.33
C LEU A 405 13.36 -2.47 -13.74
N LEU A 406 13.51 -2.51 -12.42
CA LEU A 406 14.26 -3.57 -11.75
C LEU A 406 13.65 -4.95 -12.04
N PHE A 407 12.34 -5.09 -11.85
CA PHE A 407 11.65 -6.36 -12.02
C PHE A 407 11.68 -6.88 -13.46
N SER A 408 11.53 -5.99 -14.44
CA SER A 408 11.65 -6.36 -15.84
C SER A 408 13.09 -6.79 -16.20
N ALA A 409 14.09 -6.07 -15.68
CA ALA A 409 15.50 -6.41 -15.89
C ALA A 409 15.85 -7.78 -15.31
N VAL A 410 15.48 -8.09 -14.07
CA VAL A 410 15.78 -9.40 -13.46
C VAL A 410 15.02 -10.54 -14.12
N ARG A 411 13.79 -10.29 -14.61
CA ARG A 411 13.06 -11.27 -15.42
C ARG A 411 13.79 -11.55 -16.74
N ALA A 412 14.26 -10.52 -17.44
CA ALA A 412 15.04 -10.68 -18.67
C ALA A 412 16.34 -11.47 -18.43
N LEU A 413 16.90 -11.37 -17.22
CA LEU A 413 18.04 -12.13 -16.73
C LEU A 413 17.71 -13.56 -16.27
N GLY A 414 16.47 -14.02 -16.49
CA GLY A 414 15.99 -15.36 -16.14
C GLY A 414 15.77 -15.58 -14.64
N VAL A 415 15.82 -14.53 -13.82
CA VAL A 415 15.57 -14.65 -12.38
C VAL A 415 14.09 -14.94 -12.14
N ARG A 416 13.83 -16.02 -11.41
CA ARG A 416 12.47 -16.39 -11.00
C ARG A 416 12.23 -15.98 -9.53
N PRO A 417 11.06 -15.40 -9.20
CA PRO A 417 10.73 -15.05 -7.81
C PRO A 417 10.76 -16.26 -6.87
N LEU A 418 10.33 -17.42 -7.37
CA LEU A 418 10.31 -18.69 -6.67
C LEU A 418 11.14 -19.71 -7.45
N ALA A 419 12.46 -19.66 -7.34
CA ALA A 419 13.40 -20.47 -8.16
C ALA A 419 13.11 -21.98 -8.16
N ALA A 420 12.60 -22.52 -7.05
CA ALA A 420 12.28 -23.94 -6.91
C ALA A 420 10.90 -24.34 -7.49
N TYR A 421 10.12 -23.40 -8.01
CA TYR A 421 8.75 -23.65 -8.45
C TYR A 421 8.55 -23.23 -9.91
N ASP A 422 7.86 -24.07 -10.65
CA ASP A 422 7.27 -23.68 -11.92
C ASP A 422 6.01 -22.85 -11.64
N MET A 423 6.05 -21.56 -11.98
CA MET A 423 4.95 -20.63 -11.76
C MET A 423 3.69 -21.04 -12.55
N GLU A 424 3.86 -21.69 -13.69
CA GLU A 424 2.73 -22.16 -14.50
C GLU A 424 2.08 -23.39 -13.85
N ALA A 425 2.88 -24.31 -13.33
CA ALA A 425 2.40 -25.43 -12.53
C ALA A 425 1.71 -24.95 -11.23
N LEU A 426 2.22 -23.89 -10.58
CA LEU A 426 1.57 -23.30 -9.42
C LEU A 426 0.22 -22.67 -9.76
N ARG A 427 0.11 -22.02 -10.93
CA ARG A 427 -1.14 -21.44 -11.42
C ARG A 427 -2.19 -22.53 -11.70
N SER A 428 -1.79 -23.65 -12.30
CA SER A 428 -2.70 -24.77 -12.59
C SER A 428 -3.09 -25.60 -11.35
N GLY A 429 -2.22 -25.67 -10.34
CA GLY A 429 -2.49 -26.35 -9.06
C GLY A 429 -3.47 -25.62 -8.13
N GLY A 430 -3.88 -24.40 -8.48
CA GLY A 430 -4.82 -23.57 -7.72
C GLY A 430 -4.25 -22.97 -6.42
N PRO A 431 -5.09 -22.23 -5.66
CA PRO A 431 -4.62 -21.38 -4.54
C PRO A 431 -3.81 -22.11 -3.46
N LYS A 432 -4.17 -23.36 -3.15
CA LYS A 432 -3.48 -24.15 -2.11
C LYS A 432 -2.03 -24.49 -2.47
N ALA A 433 -1.68 -24.53 -3.77
CA ALA A 433 -0.33 -24.82 -4.24
C ALA A 433 0.63 -23.63 -4.06
N ILE A 434 0.11 -22.40 -4.13
CA ILE A 434 0.91 -21.16 -4.25
C ILE A 434 1.55 -20.71 -2.93
N ARG A 435 0.97 -21.10 -1.78
CA ARG A 435 1.46 -20.77 -0.42
C ARG A 435 1.81 -19.27 -0.24
N CYS A 436 0.97 -18.35 -0.72
CA CYS A 436 1.12 -16.89 -0.60
C CYS A 436 2.41 -16.29 -1.22
N GLY A 437 2.96 -16.92 -2.26
CA GLY A 437 4.11 -16.37 -3.01
C GLY A 437 5.38 -16.29 -2.16
N LEU A 438 5.98 -15.09 -2.09
CA LEU A 438 7.18 -14.82 -1.28
C LEU A 438 6.87 -14.73 0.23
N LEU A 439 5.62 -14.62 0.65
CA LEU A 439 5.25 -14.42 2.06
C LEU A 439 5.12 -15.75 2.81
N ARG A 440 6.01 -16.69 2.53
CA ARG A 440 5.99 -18.04 3.12
C ARG A 440 6.65 -18.00 4.49
N ARG A 441 5.88 -18.19 5.56
CA ARG A 441 6.49 -18.62 6.82
C ARG A 441 7.00 -20.06 6.64
N GLY A 442 8.23 -20.32 7.11
CA GLY A 442 8.84 -21.64 7.10
C GLY A 442 8.01 -22.70 7.84
N PRO A 443 8.41 -23.98 7.77
CA PRO A 443 7.71 -25.06 8.45
C PRO A 443 7.57 -24.77 9.95
N ARG A 444 6.37 -25.05 10.45
CA ARG A 444 5.85 -24.66 11.78
C ARG A 444 6.73 -25.23 12.90
N LEU A 445 6.81 -24.52 14.02
CA LEU A 445 7.30 -25.12 15.26
C LEU A 445 6.35 -26.28 15.64
N PRO A 446 6.88 -27.48 15.93
CA PRO A 446 6.07 -28.59 16.41
C PRO A 446 5.27 -28.17 17.67
N GLY A 447 3.97 -28.43 17.69
CA GLY A 447 3.09 -28.14 18.83
C GLY A 447 2.34 -26.80 18.80
N SER A 448 2.42 -26.01 17.72
CA SER A 448 1.51 -24.87 17.54
C SER A 448 0.07 -25.37 17.37
N ALA A 449 -0.89 -24.81 18.11
CA ALA A 449 -2.30 -25.21 18.21
C ALA A 449 -3.14 -25.22 16.90
N ASP A 450 -2.50 -25.03 15.74
CA ASP A 450 -3.14 -24.93 14.43
C ASP A 450 -3.55 -26.29 13.82
N ASP A 451 -3.16 -27.45 14.39
CA ASP A 451 -3.75 -28.74 13.98
C ASP A 451 -5.23 -28.86 14.40
N ALA A 452 -5.68 -27.99 15.30
CA ALA A 452 -7.08 -27.83 15.69
C ALA A 452 -7.78 -26.65 14.98
N TRP A 453 -7.09 -25.84 14.17
CA TRP A 453 -7.71 -24.68 13.52
C TRP A 453 -8.59 -25.12 12.36
N GLN A 454 -9.87 -25.34 12.66
CA GLN A 454 -10.92 -25.48 11.66
C GLN A 454 -11.29 -24.08 11.12
N PRO A 455 -11.32 -23.85 9.80
CA PRO A 455 -11.60 -22.55 9.18
C PRO A 455 -12.94 -21.89 9.54
N ASN A 456 -13.79 -22.48 10.38
CA ASN A 456 -15.22 -22.14 10.46
C ASN A 456 -15.74 -21.72 11.85
N GLU A 457 -14.97 -21.74 12.93
CA GLU A 457 -15.53 -21.46 14.27
C GLU A 457 -15.88 -19.96 14.53
N PHE A 458 -15.40 -19.03 13.71
CA PHE A 458 -15.73 -17.60 13.86
C PHE A 458 -16.91 -17.12 12.99
N ALA A 459 -17.48 -17.97 12.13
CA ALA A 459 -18.54 -17.57 11.21
C ALA A 459 -19.95 -17.51 11.83
N ASP A 460 -20.15 -17.98 13.07
CA ASP A 460 -21.49 -18.04 13.68
C ASP A 460 -21.71 -17.02 14.81
N ARG A 461 -21.36 -15.75 14.56
CA ARG A 461 -21.80 -14.63 15.41
C ARG A 461 -22.63 -13.63 14.61
N ARG A 462 -23.90 -13.99 14.40
CA ARG A 462 -25.03 -13.11 14.01
C ARG A 462 -25.41 -12.08 15.10
N SER A 463 -24.45 -11.50 15.80
CA SER A 463 -24.71 -10.60 16.94
C SER A 463 -24.17 -9.17 16.78
N TYR A 464 -23.87 -8.73 15.55
CA TYR A 464 -23.36 -7.37 15.30
C TYR A 464 -24.28 -6.50 14.42
N GLU A 465 -25.53 -6.92 14.16
CA GLU A 465 -26.52 -6.11 13.41
C GLU A 465 -27.46 -5.27 14.29
N GLU A 466 -27.26 -5.25 15.62
CA GLU A 466 -28.03 -4.39 16.53
C GLU A 466 -27.10 -3.52 17.40
N SER A 467 -26.53 -2.46 16.80
CA SER A 467 -26.02 -1.29 17.56
C SER A 467 -25.91 -0.06 16.67
#